data_AF-A0A934C1Q8-F1
#
_entry.id   AF-A0A934C1Q8-F1
#
_cell.length_a   1.000
_cell.length_b   1.000
_cell.length_c   1.000
_cell.angle_alpha   90.00
_cell.angle_beta   90.00
_cell.angle_gamma   90.00
#
_symmetry.space_group_name_H-M   'P 1'
#
loop_
_entity.id
_entity.type
_entity.pdbx_description
1 polymer ?
#
loop_
_entity_poly.entity_id
_entity_poly.type
_entity_poly.pdbx_seq_one_letter_code
_entity_poly.pdbx_strand_id
1 'polypeptide(L)'
;MSWRRVGLVVLLGALPALPAETVAHWRFDDQVPGTSGLRLTSAGSADCELILGDGATISPGRHGGALDPRPLSAGSHPRAFAARTAPRNGVDRSGPRGNIAASALNLGDGAWTVEAWVELRPEGQDEGVLLEIGSDLPGGELLRTRLTFVPREEAFCLHGLSPLPSTQAGITGRRVEWPDPSGPPGGAAMLFSATLASGTPLPRGTWHHVALVYDGAGEIRLFSGGRLAAVVAAAMIKLPPWAGAYLAVGSSGTGELPFPGRLDGLRVSDHAVYAADFTPPAALAWTAAPRRDRVLPSGRVAVPLPKSDAVARLNR
;
A
#
# COMPACT_ATOMS: atom_id res chain seq x y z
N MET A 1 -47.34 -50.22 3.71
CA MET A 1 -45.97 -49.77 4.05
C MET A 1 -45.73 -48.41 3.43
N SER A 2 -45.80 -47.34 4.22
CA SER A 2 -45.66 -45.94 3.78
C SER A 2 -44.23 -45.47 4.07
N TRP A 3 -43.43 -45.21 3.04
CA TRP A 3 -42.09 -44.64 3.20
C TRP A 3 -42.19 -43.12 3.25
N ARG A 4 -41.85 -42.52 4.40
CA ARG A 4 -41.70 -41.07 4.54
C ARG A 4 -40.39 -40.65 3.87
N ARG A 5 -40.46 -39.78 2.86
CA ARG A 5 -39.29 -39.08 2.34
C ARG A 5 -38.80 -38.10 3.40
N VAL A 6 -37.68 -38.39 4.03
CA VAL A 6 -36.95 -37.42 4.86
C VAL A 6 -36.21 -36.51 3.89
N GLY A 7 -36.69 -35.28 3.73
CA GLY A 7 -35.97 -34.25 3.00
C GLY A 7 -34.75 -33.82 3.80
N LEU A 8 -33.56 -34.08 3.29
CA LEU A 8 -32.31 -33.52 3.80
C LEU A 8 -32.32 -32.01 3.50
N VAL A 9 -32.64 -31.19 4.50
CA VAL A 9 -32.40 -29.75 4.43
C VAL A 9 -30.90 -29.55 4.62
N VAL A 10 -30.19 -29.33 3.51
CA VAL A 10 -28.82 -28.82 3.57
C VAL A 10 -28.93 -27.35 3.95
N LEU A 11 -28.75 -27.05 5.23
CA LEU A 11 -28.41 -25.70 5.66
C LEU A 11 -27.07 -25.36 5.00
N LEU A 12 -27.11 -24.56 3.93
CA LEU A 12 -25.98 -23.77 3.47
C LEU A 12 -25.65 -22.78 4.60
N GLY A 13 -24.88 -23.25 5.58
CA GLY A 13 -24.20 -22.35 6.50
C GLY A 13 -23.35 -21.41 5.66
N ALA A 14 -23.52 -20.11 5.89
CA ALA A 14 -22.58 -19.13 5.35
C ALA A 14 -21.17 -19.59 5.75
N LEU A 15 -20.36 -19.96 4.76
CA LEU A 15 -18.93 -20.12 4.97
C LEU A 15 -18.46 -18.83 5.64
N PRO A 16 -17.71 -18.87 6.75
CA PRO A 16 -17.10 -17.67 7.28
C PRO A 16 -16.32 -17.04 6.13
N ALA A 17 -16.59 -15.77 5.84
CA ALA A 17 -15.79 -15.01 4.88
C ALA A 17 -14.33 -15.25 5.24
N LEU A 18 -13.54 -15.73 4.27
CA LEU A 18 -12.09 -15.82 4.45
C LEU A 18 -11.64 -14.45 4.97
N PRO A 19 -10.82 -14.38 6.04
CA PRO A 19 -10.36 -13.11 6.54
C PRO A 19 -9.69 -12.38 5.38
N ALA A 20 -10.24 -11.21 5.06
CA ALA A 20 -9.69 -10.20 4.20
C ALA A 20 -8.16 -10.31 4.08
N GLU A 21 -7.62 -10.74 2.93
CA GLU A 21 -6.17 -10.89 2.80
C GLU A 21 -5.53 -9.49 2.86
N THR A 22 -4.85 -9.23 3.97
CA THR A 22 -4.12 -7.98 4.18
C THR A 22 -2.80 -8.07 3.42
N VAL A 23 -2.66 -7.26 2.39
CA VAL A 23 -1.43 -7.18 1.58
C VAL A 23 -0.29 -6.61 2.42
N ALA A 24 -0.55 -5.49 3.09
CA ALA A 24 0.39 -4.85 4.00
C ALA A 24 -0.34 -4.05 5.07
N HIS A 25 0.21 -4.03 6.28
CA HIS A 25 -0.27 -3.26 7.41
C HIS A 25 0.93 -2.71 8.19
N TRP A 26 1.13 -1.39 8.10
CA TRP A 26 2.13 -0.65 8.85
C TRP A 26 1.49 -0.08 10.11
N ARG A 27 1.84 -0.67 11.25
CA ARG A 27 1.36 -0.23 12.57
C ARG A 27 2.13 0.96 13.12
N PHE A 28 3.42 1.06 12.76
CA PHE A 28 4.37 2.05 13.28
C PHE A 28 4.74 1.88 14.77
N ASP A 29 4.49 0.71 15.35
CA ASP A 29 4.69 0.40 16.78
C ASP A 29 6.08 -0.15 17.13
N ASP A 30 6.78 -0.72 16.16
CA ASP A 30 8.02 -1.47 16.34
C ASP A 30 9.26 -0.57 16.51
N GLN A 31 9.04 0.72 16.76
CA GLN A 31 10.02 1.78 16.51
C GLN A 31 10.26 2.70 17.72
N VAL A 32 11.50 3.16 17.86
CA VAL A 32 11.88 4.14 18.90
C VAL A 32 11.55 5.56 18.40
N PRO A 33 10.74 6.34 19.15
CA PRO A 33 10.42 7.72 18.78
C PRO A 33 11.66 8.57 18.50
N GLY A 34 11.61 9.39 17.45
CA GLY A 34 12.66 10.38 17.12
C GLY A 34 13.90 9.86 16.37
N THR A 35 13.89 8.64 15.82
CA THR A 35 15.04 8.09 15.07
C THR A 35 14.78 8.01 13.57
N SER A 36 15.56 8.71 12.73
CA SER A 36 15.54 8.51 11.26
C SER A 36 16.49 7.38 10.86
N GLY A 37 16.26 6.74 9.70
CA GLY A 37 17.08 5.56 9.30
C GLY A 37 16.37 4.23 9.47
N LEU A 38 15.20 4.30 10.09
CA LEU A 38 14.53 3.17 10.69
C LEU A 38 13.72 2.38 9.67
N ARG A 39 13.71 1.06 9.82
CA ARG A 39 12.97 0.13 8.97
C ARG A 39 11.58 -0.10 9.55
N LEU A 40 10.55 0.46 8.92
CA LEU A 40 9.15 0.27 9.28
C LEU A 40 8.66 -1.03 8.63
N THR A 41 8.43 -2.06 9.45
CA THR A 41 7.97 -3.35 8.93
C THR A 41 6.46 -3.33 8.70
N SER A 42 6.01 -3.94 7.61
CA SER A 42 4.60 -4.29 7.45
C SER A 42 4.39 -5.70 7.99
N ALA A 43 3.28 -5.94 8.69
CA ALA A 43 2.69 -7.26 8.63
C ALA A 43 2.00 -7.37 7.25
N GLY A 44 2.25 -8.41 6.46
CA GLY A 44 1.70 -8.49 5.10
C GLY A 44 1.84 -9.86 4.45
N SER A 45 1.03 -10.17 3.44
CA SER A 45 1.44 -11.18 2.46
C SER A 45 2.55 -10.64 1.55
N ALA A 46 2.65 -9.32 1.40
CA ALA A 46 3.69 -8.67 0.60
C ALA A 46 5.00 -8.37 1.36
N ASP A 47 5.03 -8.49 2.70
CA ASP A 47 6.17 -8.15 3.58
C ASP A 47 6.98 -6.93 3.08
N CYS A 48 6.30 -5.79 2.94
CA CYS A 48 6.86 -4.57 2.38
C CYS A 48 7.45 -3.66 3.47
N GLU A 49 8.77 -3.61 3.50
CA GLU A 49 9.51 -2.75 4.41
C GLU A 49 9.64 -1.32 3.86
N LEU A 50 9.38 -0.31 4.70
CA LEU A 50 9.62 1.09 4.40
C LEU A 50 10.81 1.60 5.20
N ILE A 51 11.57 2.53 4.63
CA ILE A 51 12.58 3.30 5.34
C ILE A 51 11.93 4.62 5.78
N LEU A 52 12.03 4.95 7.07
CA LEU A 52 11.67 6.26 7.59
C LEU A 52 12.76 7.27 7.22
N GLY A 53 12.42 8.27 6.41
CA GLY A 53 13.29 9.39 6.06
C GLY A 53 13.29 10.49 7.13
N ASP A 54 13.96 11.60 6.83
CA ASP A 54 14.06 12.74 7.73
C ASP A 54 12.78 13.61 7.70
N GLY A 55 11.89 13.39 6.73
CA GLY A 55 10.61 14.10 6.56
C GLY A 55 9.49 13.62 7.49
N ALA A 56 9.79 12.74 8.44
CA ALA A 56 8.84 12.29 9.44
C ALA A 56 9.54 11.80 10.71
N THR A 57 8.79 11.73 11.80
CA THR A 57 9.17 11.01 13.01
C THR A 57 8.13 9.95 13.34
N ILE A 58 8.47 9.01 14.24
CA ILE A 58 7.47 8.21 14.93
C ILE A 58 7.13 8.91 16.25
N SER A 59 5.84 9.13 16.49
CA SER A 59 5.29 9.78 17.68
C SER A 59 4.23 8.89 18.35
N PRO A 60 3.79 9.18 19.58
CA PRO A 60 2.65 8.46 20.17
C PRO A 60 1.40 8.56 19.28
N GLY A 61 0.88 7.40 18.91
CA GLY A 61 -0.28 7.20 18.04
C GLY A 61 -1.57 6.91 18.80
N ARG A 62 -2.60 6.52 18.04
CA ARG A 62 -3.84 5.96 18.58
C ARG A 62 -3.59 4.59 19.21
N HIS A 63 -2.70 3.80 18.60
CA HIS A 63 -2.42 2.41 18.98
C HIS A 63 -0.93 2.11 19.14
N GLY A 64 -0.20 2.96 19.86
CA GLY A 64 1.24 2.80 20.04
C GLY A 64 1.98 3.91 19.33
N GLY A 65 2.60 3.61 18.19
CA GLY A 65 3.30 4.59 17.37
C GLY A 65 2.46 5.09 16.20
N ALA A 66 2.74 6.31 15.74
CA ALA A 66 2.16 6.90 14.54
C ALA A 66 3.25 7.58 13.72
N LEU A 67 3.15 7.43 12.40
CA LEU A 67 3.95 8.22 11.47
C LEU A 67 3.50 9.68 11.57
N ASP A 68 4.43 10.57 11.84
CA ASP A 68 4.24 12.01 11.99
C ASP A 68 5.05 12.74 10.90
N PRO A 69 4.51 12.86 9.67
CA PRO A 69 5.15 13.61 8.60
C PRO A 69 5.27 15.09 8.94
N ARG A 70 6.46 15.66 8.70
CA ARG A 70 6.77 17.05 8.99
C ARG A 70 7.32 17.73 7.74
N PRO A 71 6.92 18.99 7.47
CA PRO A 71 7.59 19.79 6.46
C PRO A 71 9.07 19.90 6.80
N LEU A 72 9.92 19.53 5.85
CA LEU A 72 11.34 19.83 5.93
C LEU A 72 11.61 21.21 5.35
N SER A 73 12.58 21.92 5.92
CA SER A 73 13.16 23.09 5.27
C SER A 73 13.67 22.70 3.89
N ALA A 74 13.31 23.48 2.86
CA ALA A 74 13.67 23.19 1.48
C ALA A 74 15.19 22.97 1.31
N GLY A 75 15.56 21.77 0.87
CA GLY A 75 16.93 21.35 0.63
C GLY A 75 16.94 19.93 0.06
N SER A 76 17.83 19.64 -0.89
CA SER A 76 17.95 18.34 -1.55
C SER A 76 18.59 17.30 -0.62
N HIS A 77 17.89 16.95 0.45
CA HIS A 77 18.32 15.87 1.35
C HIS A 77 17.95 14.52 0.72
N PRO A 78 18.87 13.55 0.64
CA PRO A 78 18.62 12.24 0.03
C PRO A 78 17.54 11.42 0.75
N ARG A 79 17.05 11.91 1.90
CA ARG A 79 16.05 11.28 2.76
C ARG A 79 14.90 12.24 3.08
N ALA A 80 14.64 13.22 2.24
CA ALA A 80 13.62 14.25 2.50
C ALA A 80 12.16 13.74 2.55
N PHE A 81 11.92 12.46 2.31
CA PHE A 81 10.61 11.83 2.39
C PHE A 81 10.24 11.41 3.82
N ALA A 82 8.94 11.20 4.06
CA ALA A 82 8.42 10.66 5.31
C ALA A 82 8.77 9.17 5.46
N ALA A 83 8.13 8.29 4.69
CA ALA A 83 8.49 6.88 4.61
C ALA A 83 8.46 6.38 3.17
N ARG A 84 9.45 5.59 2.74
CA ARG A 84 9.53 5.07 1.37
C ARG A 84 10.21 3.71 1.30
N THR A 85 9.83 2.86 0.37
CA THR A 85 10.60 1.65 0.04
C THR A 85 12.05 2.00 -0.30
N ALA A 86 12.97 1.15 0.14
CA ALA A 86 14.39 1.34 -0.12
C ALA A 86 14.67 1.51 -1.64
N PRO A 87 15.54 2.45 -2.05
CA PRO A 87 15.99 2.53 -3.44
C PRO A 87 16.61 1.20 -3.89
N ARG A 88 16.38 0.81 -5.16
CA ARG A 88 17.15 -0.28 -5.77
C ARG A 88 18.61 0.16 -5.94
N ASN A 89 19.46 -0.10 -4.96
CA ASN A 89 20.90 -0.04 -5.17
C ASN A 89 21.33 -1.34 -5.84
N GLY A 90 21.92 -1.24 -7.04
CA GLY A 90 22.10 -2.31 -8.02
C GLY A 90 22.97 -3.52 -7.66
N VAL A 91 23.10 -3.91 -6.39
CA VAL A 91 23.95 -5.05 -5.97
C VAL A 91 23.22 -6.06 -5.06
N ASP A 92 22.12 -5.72 -4.39
CA ASP A 92 21.35 -6.71 -3.62
C ASP A 92 19.93 -6.90 -4.17
N ARG A 93 19.68 -8.12 -4.66
CA ARG A 93 18.42 -8.56 -5.26
C ARG A 93 17.60 -9.39 -4.25
N SER A 94 17.72 -9.17 -2.95
CA SER A 94 17.02 -9.98 -1.92
C SER A 94 16.38 -9.16 -0.80
N GLY A 95 15.07 -8.96 -0.89
CA GLY A 95 14.16 -8.41 0.12
C GLY A 95 12.96 -7.81 -0.62
N PRO A 96 11.70 -8.16 -0.28
CA PRO A 96 10.79 -8.78 -1.27
C PRO A 96 11.21 -8.47 -2.70
N ARG A 97 11.94 -9.40 -3.33
CA ARG A 97 12.55 -9.17 -4.64
C ARG A 97 11.51 -8.54 -5.58
N GLY A 98 11.70 -7.31 -6.06
CA GLY A 98 10.86 -6.75 -7.13
C GLY A 98 9.91 -5.67 -6.65
N ASN A 99 10.08 -4.45 -7.15
CA ASN A 99 9.09 -3.83 -8.05
C ASN A 99 7.67 -3.78 -7.48
N ILE A 100 7.29 -2.66 -6.85
CA ILE A 100 5.91 -2.48 -6.35
C ILE A 100 4.90 -2.66 -7.47
N ALA A 101 5.23 -2.25 -8.70
CA ALA A 101 4.35 -2.42 -9.85
C ALA A 101 4.07 -3.90 -10.20
N ALA A 102 4.88 -4.85 -9.73
CA ALA A 102 4.68 -6.27 -9.94
C ALA A 102 4.09 -6.99 -8.72
N SER A 103 3.76 -6.29 -7.64
CA SER A 103 3.21 -6.87 -6.41
C SER A 103 1.73 -6.54 -6.23
N ALA A 104 1.10 -7.17 -5.22
CA ALA A 104 -0.27 -6.86 -4.81
C ALA A 104 -0.45 -5.44 -4.24
N LEU A 105 0.65 -4.70 -4.00
CA LEU A 105 0.61 -3.30 -3.63
C LEU A 105 0.39 -2.36 -4.82
N ASN A 106 0.53 -2.82 -6.07
CA ASN A 106 0.15 -2.04 -7.24
C ASN A 106 -1.37 -1.93 -7.32
N LEU A 107 -1.92 -0.89 -6.70
CA LEU A 107 -3.33 -0.55 -6.79
C LEU A 107 -3.71 -0.35 -8.25
N GLY A 108 -4.76 -1.03 -8.70
CA GLY A 108 -5.16 -1.02 -10.10
C GLY A 108 -6.54 -1.60 -10.31
N ASP A 109 -6.65 -2.51 -11.26
CA ASP A 109 -7.89 -3.05 -11.82
C ASP A 109 -8.63 -4.05 -10.91
N GLY A 110 -7.93 -4.75 -10.03
CA GLY A 110 -8.55 -5.58 -8.99
C GLY A 110 -9.17 -4.74 -7.88
N ALA A 111 -10.10 -5.32 -7.13
CA ALA A 111 -10.64 -4.69 -5.92
C ALA A 111 -9.53 -4.44 -4.88
N TRP A 112 -9.65 -3.37 -4.09
CA TRP A 112 -8.70 -3.08 -3.03
C TRP A 112 -9.31 -2.15 -1.98
N THR A 113 -8.70 -2.12 -0.80
CA THR A 113 -9.02 -1.17 0.26
C THR A 113 -7.74 -0.58 0.83
N VAL A 114 -7.65 0.75 0.88
CA VAL A 114 -6.61 1.48 1.63
C VAL A 114 -7.29 2.18 2.80
N GLU A 115 -6.84 1.92 4.02
CA GLU A 115 -7.43 2.52 5.21
C GLU A 115 -6.37 2.86 6.27
N ALA A 116 -6.68 3.86 7.10
CA ALA A 116 -5.82 4.28 8.19
C ALA A 116 -6.63 5.02 9.26
N TRP A 117 -6.08 5.09 10.46
CA TRP A 117 -6.42 6.15 11.41
C TRP A 117 -5.59 7.40 11.07
N VAL A 118 -6.27 8.55 10.97
CA VAL A 118 -5.64 9.83 10.69
C VAL A 118 -5.97 10.82 11.79
N GLU A 119 -5.00 11.62 12.19
CA GLU A 119 -5.21 12.76 13.07
C GLU A 119 -4.70 14.00 12.37
N LEU A 120 -5.63 14.84 11.90
CA LEU A 120 -5.28 16.04 11.15
C LEU A 120 -4.80 17.14 12.10
N ARG A 121 -3.72 17.83 11.73
CA ARG A 121 -3.23 18.96 12.52
C ARG A 121 -4.12 20.19 12.32
N PRO A 122 -4.36 21.00 13.36
CA PRO A 122 -5.11 22.25 13.25
C PRO A 122 -4.51 23.22 12.21
N GLU A 123 -3.18 23.28 12.12
CA GLU A 123 -2.43 24.14 11.21
C GLU A 123 -2.27 23.57 9.78
N GLY A 124 -2.64 22.31 9.55
CA GLY A 124 -2.46 21.65 8.27
C GLY A 124 -3.48 22.10 7.23
N GLN A 125 -3.07 23.01 6.33
CA GLN A 125 -3.95 23.62 5.32
C GLN A 125 -3.60 23.23 3.88
N ASP A 126 -2.44 22.62 3.65
CA ASP A 126 -1.98 22.26 2.31
C ASP A 126 -2.26 20.79 2.02
N GLU A 127 -2.37 20.47 0.73
CA GLU A 127 -2.51 19.09 0.27
C GLU A 127 -1.32 18.25 0.76
N GLY A 128 -1.61 17.03 1.23
CA GLY A 128 -0.56 16.10 1.60
C GLY A 128 -0.86 14.66 1.24
N VAL A 129 0.20 13.92 0.97
CA VAL A 129 0.16 12.53 0.52
C VAL A 129 -0.05 11.60 1.69
N LEU A 130 -1.09 10.79 1.63
CA LEU A 130 -1.27 9.64 2.53
C LEU A 130 -0.45 8.46 2.01
N LEU A 131 -0.64 8.12 0.72
CA LEU A 131 0.05 7.01 0.06
C LEU A 131 0.33 7.37 -1.41
N GLU A 132 1.52 7.03 -1.89
CA GLU A 132 1.91 7.13 -3.29
C GLU A 132 2.64 5.87 -3.76
N ILE A 133 2.23 5.34 -4.90
CA ILE A 133 3.03 4.42 -5.70
C ILE A 133 3.45 5.18 -6.95
N GLY A 134 4.75 5.45 -7.08
CA GLY A 134 5.31 6.18 -8.22
C GLY A 134 6.29 5.31 -9.00
N SER A 135 6.42 5.57 -10.30
CA SER A 135 7.38 4.85 -11.16
C SER A 135 8.36 5.77 -11.85
N ASP A 136 9.65 5.42 -11.80
CA ASP A 136 10.74 6.15 -12.45
C ASP A 136 10.94 5.65 -13.89
N LEU A 137 9.92 5.83 -14.74
CA LEU A 137 10.00 5.41 -16.12
C LEU A 137 11.04 6.23 -16.90
N PRO A 138 11.87 5.59 -17.76
CA PRO A 138 12.76 6.31 -18.67
C PRO A 138 11.94 7.21 -19.60
N GLY A 139 12.30 8.49 -19.71
CA GLY A 139 11.63 9.44 -20.63
C GLY A 139 10.77 10.52 -19.96
N GLY A 140 10.70 10.55 -18.62
CA GLY A 140 10.27 11.73 -17.87
C GLY A 140 8.80 11.80 -17.45
N GLU A 141 7.97 10.83 -17.86
CA GLU A 141 6.59 10.73 -17.37
C GLU A 141 6.54 9.89 -16.09
N LEU A 142 6.41 10.54 -14.93
CA LEU A 142 6.18 9.88 -13.65
C LEU A 142 4.73 9.37 -13.60
N LEU A 143 4.53 8.08 -13.92
CA LEU A 143 3.24 7.43 -13.64
C LEU A 143 3.11 7.21 -12.13
N ARG A 144 1.91 7.44 -11.61
CA ARG A 144 1.65 7.28 -10.19
C ARG A 144 0.20 6.90 -9.90
N THR A 145 0.02 6.14 -8.83
CA THR A 145 -1.23 6.06 -8.08
C THR A 145 -1.00 6.79 -6.76
N ARG A 146 -1.75 7.86 -6.50
CA ARG A 146 -1.52 8.74 -5.34
C ARG A 146 -2.84 9.08 -4.66
N LEU A 147 -2.90 8.81 -3.36
CA LEU A 147 -3.98 9.24 -2.47
C LEU A 147 -3.50 10.40 -1.61
N THR A 148 -4.15 11.54 -1.75
CA THR A 148 -3.89 12.75 -0.96
C THR A 148 -5.11 13.17 -0.17
N PHE A 149 -4.90 14.00 0.85
CA PHE A 149 -5.95 14.75 1.52
C PHE A 149 -5.73 16.25 1.26
N VAL A 150 -6.81 16.96 0.91
CA VAL A 150 -6.82 18.39 0.64
C VAL A 150 -7.65 19.08 1.74
N PRO A 151 -7.02 19.62 2.80
CA PRO A 151 -7.72 20.19 3.95
C PRO A 151 -8.73 21.28 3.58
N ARG A 152 -8.39 22.15 2.63
CA ARG A 152 -9.26 23.27 2.21
C ARG A 152 -10.55 22.83 1.52
N GLU A 153 -10.54 21.64 0.94
CA GLU A 153 -11.69 21.06 0.25
C GLU A 153 -12.39 20.00 1.10
N GLU A 154 -11.84 19.67 2.28
CA GLU A 154 -12.28 18.55 3.13
C GLU A 154 -12.48 17.26 2.29
N ALA A 155 -11.54 17.00 1.38
CA ALA A 155 -11.66 15.96 0.38
C ALA A 155 -10.38 15.12 0.28
N PHE A 156 -10.55 13.86 -0.13
CA PHE A 156 -9.46 13.01 -0.59
C PHE A 156 -9.38 13.07 -2.11
N CYS A 157 -8.18 13.19 -2.64
CA CYS A 157 -7.95 13.14 -4.08
C CYS A 157 -7.19 11.86 -4.43
N LEU A 158 -7.75 11.10 -5.37
CA LEU A 158 -7.10 9.94 -5.95
C LEU A 158 -6.64 10.25 -7.37
N HIS A 159 -5.34 10.13 -7.59
CA HIS A 159 -4.74 10.12 -8.91
C HIS A 159 -4.35 8.69 -9.28
N GLY A 160 -4.52 8.31 -10.55
CA GLY A 160 -4.13 7.00 -11.03
C GLY A 160 -4.19 6.87 -12.55
N LEU A 161 -4.11 5.62 -13.02
CA LEU A 161 -4.30 5.27 -14.41
C LEU A 161 -5.68 4.64 -14.63
N SER A 162 -6.31 4.96 -15.75
CA SER A 162 -7.62 4.48 -16.20
C SER A 162 -7.51 3.93 -17.63
N PRO A 163 -8.29 2.89 -18.01
CA PRO A 163 -8.18 2.29 -19.33
C PRO A 163 -8.65 3.25 -20.44
N LEU A 164 -8.18 2.98 -21.66
CA LEU A 164 -8.65 3.66 -22.87
C LEU A 164 -9.76 2.85 -23.57
N PRO A 165 -10.79 3.50 -24.14
CA PRO A 165 -11.18 4.89 -23.90
C PRO A 165 -11.82 5.03 -22.50
N SER A 166 -11.53 6.11 -21.77
CA SER A 166 -12.24 6.39 -20.52
C SER A 166 -13.56 7.08 -20.86
N THR A 167 -14.69 6.42 -20.63
CA THR A 167 -16.03 6.97 -20.88
C THR A 167 -16.72 7.47 -19.60
N GLN A 168 -16.03 7.44 -18.46
CA GLN A 168 -16.60 7.81 -17.17
C GLN A 168 -16.68 9.33 -16.98
N ALA A 169 -17.90 9.80 -16.72
CA ALA A 169 -18.20 11.18 -16.39
C ALA A 169 -17.60 11.55 -15.02
N GLY A 170 -16.98 12.72 -14.92
CA GLY A 170 -16.41 13.24 -13.65
C GLY A 170 -14.91 13.05 -13.49
N ILE A 171 -14.25 12.40 -14.45
CA ILE A 171 -12.79 12.27 -14.50
C ILE A 171 -12.22 13.31 -15.47
N THR A 172 -11.43 14.24 -14.97
CA THR A 172 -10.51 15.02 -15.81
C THR A 172 -9.25 14.18 -16.02
N GLY A 173 -8.88 13.98 -17.29
CA GLY A 173 -7.76 13.11 -17.59
C GLY A 173 -6.95 13.50 -18.80
N ARG A 174 -5.66 13.14 -18.75
CA ARG A 174 -4.70 13.32 -19.84
C ARG A 174 -4.23 11.95 -20.31
N ARG A 175 -4.23 11.71 -21.61
CA ARG A 175 -3.63 10.51 -22.18
C ARG A 175 -2.13 10.53 -21.92
N VAL A 176 -1.60 9.40 -21.45
CA VAL A 176 -0.18 9.14 -21.27
C VAL A 176 0.20 7.87 -22.00
N GLU A 177 1.42 7.85 -22.49
CA GLU A 177 1.98 6.73 -23.25
C GLU A 177 3.36 6.44 -22.69
N TRP A 178 3.76 5.17 -22.70
CA TRP A 178 5.07 4.78 -22.22
C TRP A 178 5.69 3.69 -23.12
N PRO A 179 7.03 3.64 -23.20
CA PRO A 179 7.73 2.66 -24.02
C PRO A 179 7.70 1.27 -23.37
N ASP A 180 7.46 0.19 -24.11
CA ASP A 180 7.56 -1.19 -23.60
C ASP A 180 8.99 -1.67 -23.86
N PRO A 181 9.61 -2.46 -22.98
CA PRO A 181 10.82 -3.20 -23.31
C PRO A 181 10.78 -4.01 -24.64
N SER A 182 9.60 -4.29 -25.24
CA SER A 182 9.47 -5.03 -26.51
C SER A 182 9.20 -4.21 -27.79
N GLY A 183 8.95 -2.90 -27.70
CA GLY A 183 8.78 -1.99 -28.85
C GLY A 183 7.52 -1.11 -28.78
N PRO A 184 7.37 -0.07 -29.64
CA PRO A 184 6.29 0.92 -29.52
C PRO A 184 4.97 0.54 -30.21
N PRO A 185 3.80 0.99 -29.67
CA PRO A 185 3.63 1.65 -28.37
C PRO A 185 3.60 0.63 -27.23
N GLY A 186 4.23 0.96 -26.10
CA GLY A 186 4.38 0.06 -24.97
C GLY A 186 3.27 0.01 -23.94
N GLY A 187 2.16 0.66 -24.27
CA GLY A 187 1.02 0.87 -23.41
C GLY A 187 0.63 2.35 -23.39
N ALA A 188 -0.66 2.57 -23.17
CA ALA A 188 -1.24 3.88 -23.02
C ALA A 188 -2.41 3.81 -22.04
N ALA A 189 -2.65 4.89 -21.34
CA ALA A 189 -3.77 5.03 -20.41
C ALA A 189 -4.20 6.48 -20.29
N MET A 190 -5.32 6.71 -19.63
CA MET A 190 -5.68 8.02 -19.14
C MET A 190 -5.13 8.17 -17.73
N LEU A 191 -4.36 9.24 -17.46
CA LEU A 191 -4.24 9.75 -16.10
C LEU A 191 -5.60 10.27 -15.68
N PHE A 192 -6.05 9.95 -14.48
CA PHE A 192 -7.25 10.53 -13.91
C PHE A 192 -6.96 11.21 -12.59
N SER A 193 -7.84 12.14 -12.22
CA SER A 193 -7.97 12.65 -10.85
C SER A 193 -9.44 12.54 -10.44
N ALA A 194 -9.70 12.07 -9.23
CA ALA A 194 -11.02 12.01 -8.63
C ALA A 194 -10.98 12.64 -7.24
N THR A 195 -11.84 13.61 -6.99
CA THR A 195 -12.00 14.27 -5.69
C THR A 195 -13.22 13.70 -4.97
N LEU A 196 -13.00 13.13 -3.79
CA LEU A 196 -14.01 12.52 -2.94
C LEU A 196 -14.18 13.35 -1.67
N ALA A 197 -15.27 14.10 -1.59
CA ALA A 197 -15.59 14.92 -0.42
C ALA A 197 -15.85 14.03 0.81
N SER A 198 -15.34 14.43 1.97
CA SER A 198 -15.56 13.71 3.23
C SER A 198 -16.99 13.87 3.79
N GLY A 199 -17.81 14.74 3.19
CA GLY A 199 -19.21 15.02 3.55
C GLY A 199 -19.38 15.92 4.78
N THR A 200 -18.49 15.77 5.77
CA THR A 200 -18.41 16.62 6.96
C THR A 200 -16.94 16.92 7.26
N PRO A 201 -16.58 18.14 7.71
CA PRO A 201 -15.20 18.47 8.04
C PRO A 201 -14.57 17.44 8.97
N LEU A 202 -13.40 16.95 8.60
CA LEU A 202 -12.68 15.98 9.41
C LEU A 202 -12.15 16.68 10.68
N PRO A 203 -12.36 16.08 11.87
CA PRO A 203 -12.01 16.72 13.12
C PRO A 203 -10.48 16.82 13.25
N ARG A 204 -10.01 17.96 13.75
CA ARG A 204 -8.58 18.26 13.92
C ARG A 204 -8.14 17.94 15.35
N GLY A 205 -6.93 17.41 15.51
CA GLY A 205 -6.38 16.99 16.80
C GLY A 205 -7.05 15.75 17.42
N THR A 206 -7.90 15.06 16.65
CA THR A 206 -8.54 13.80 17.08
C THR A 206 -8.39 12.75 16.00
N TRP A 207 -8.11 11.52 16.44
CA TRP A 207 -8.05 10.37 15.54
C TRP A 207 -9.39 10.05 14.91
N HIS A 208 -9.39 9.91 13.59
CA HIS A 208 -10.54 9.59 12.76
C HIS A 208 -10.17 8.47 11.78
N HIS A 209 -11.07 7.53 11.53
CA HIS A 209 -10.82 6.45 10.57
C HIS A 209 -11.24 6.86 9.17
N VAL A 210 -10.42 6.54 8.18
CA VAL A 210 -10.73 6.75 6.76
C VAL A 210 -10.42 5.50 5.97
N ALA A 211 -11.27 5.17 5.00
CA ALA A 211 -11.06 4.07 4.08
C ALA A 211 -11.46 4.45 2.65
N LEU A 212 -10.58 4.18 1.71
CA LEU A 212 -10.86 4.26 0.28
C LEU A 212 -10.96 2.84 -0.27
N VAL A 213 -12.08 2.54 -0.90
CA VAL A 213 -12.41 1.20 -1.39
C VAL A 213 -12.64 1.27 -2.88
N TYR A 214 -11.98 0.41 -3.66
CA TYR A 214 -12.31 0.16 -5.05
C TYR A 214 -12.89 -1.25 -5.20
N ASP A 215 -13.98 -1.37 -5.93
CA ASP A 215 -14.69 -2.64 -6.09
C ASP A 215 -14.12 -3.55 -7.19
N GLY A 216 -13.14 -3.08 -7.96
CA GLY A 216 -12.60 -3.81 -9.11
C GLY A 216 -13.50 -3.79 -10.35
N ALA A 217 -14.66 -3.13 -10.27
CA ALA A 217 -15.68 -3.06 -11.31
C ALA A 217 -15.96 -1.64 -11.80
N GLY A 218 -15.28 -0.63 -11.25
CA GLY A 218 -15.33 0.75 -11.70
C GLY A 218 -15.93 1.73 -10.70
N GLU A 219 -16.09 1.36 -9.43
CA GLU A 219 -16.60 2.24 -8.38
C GLU A 219 -15.59 2.40 -7.23
N ILE A 220 -15.30 3.65 -6.89
CA ILE A 220 -14.45 4.03 -5.75
C ILE A 220 -15.33 4.69 -4.69
N ARG A 221 -15.22 4.21 -3.45
CA ARG A 221 -15.98 4.68 -2.30
C ARG A 221 -15.04 5.24 -1.25
N LEU A 222 -15.37 6.42 -0.71
CA LEU A 222 -14.74 6.97 0.48
C LEU A 222 -15.65 6.71 1.68
N PHE A 223 -15.08 6.10 2.72
CA PHE A 223 -15.70 6.02 4.04
C PHE A 223 -14.94 6.91 5.02
N SER A 224 -15.69 7.70 5.79
CA SER A 224 -15.19 8.61 6.83
C SER A 224 -15.86 8.27 8.15
N GLY A 225 -15.07 7.88 9.15
CA GLY A 225 -15.58 7.44 10.45
C GLY A 225 -16.51 6.23 10.35
N GLY A 226 -16.33 5.40 9.33
CA GLY A 226 -17.19 4.25 9.04
C GLY A 226 -18.47 4.56 8.26
N ARG A 227 -18.74 5.82 7.89
CA ARG A 227 -19.90 6.20 7.07
C ARG A 227 -19.50 6.42 5.62
N LEU A 228 -20.32 5.99 4.66
CA LEU A 228 -20.12 6.28 3.25
C LEU A 228 -20.23 7.79 3.01
N ALA A 229 -19.13 8.41 2.61
CA ALA A 229 -19.02 9.86 2.41
C ALA A 229 -19.16 10.26 0.94
N ALA A 230 -18.54 9.49 0.04
CA ALA A 230 -18.58 9.77 -1.40
C ALA A 230 -18.42 8.49 -2.23
N VAL A 231 -18.95 8.55 -3.45
CA VAL A 231 -18.84 7.50 -4.47
C VAL A 231 -18.48 8.16 -5.79
N VAL A 232 -17.50 7.61 -6.51
CA VAL A 232 -17.14 8.04 -7.86
C VAL A 232 -17.00 6.84 -8.77
N ALA A 233 -17.51 6.97 -9.99
CA ALA A 233 -17.31 5.99 -11.04
C ALA A 233 -15.93 6.22 -11.69
N ALA A 234 -14.97 5.35 -11.39
CA ALA A 234 -13.65 5.35 -12.00
C ALA A 234 -13.11 3.93 -12.15
N ALA A 235 -12.82 3.52 -13.39
CA ALA A 235 -12.09 2.29 -13.68
C ALA A 235 -10.59 2.56 -13.58
N MET A 236 -9.90 1.71 -12.85
CA MET A 236 -8.46 1.81 -12.64
C MET A 236 -7.69 0.71 -13.35
N ILE A 237 -6.46 1.00 -13.72
CA ILE A 237 -5.49 -0.01 -14.13
C ILE A 237 -4.21 0.14 -13.31
N LYS A 238 -3.45 -0.95 -13.26
CA LYS A 238 -2.15 -1.03 -12.59
C LYS A 238 -1.12 -0.16 -13.31
N LEU A 239 -0.13 0.32 -12.55
CA LEU A 239 1.12 0.79 -13.15
C LEU A 239 1.80 -0.35 -13.93
N PRO A 240 2.53 -0.07 -15.02
CA PRO A 240 3.20 -1.13 -15.79
C PRO A 240 4.13 -1.96 -14.91
N PRO A 241 4.05 -3.31 -14.90
CA PRO A 241 4.81 -4.14 -13.97
C PRO A 241 6.32 -4.02 -14.07
N TRP A 242 6.86 -3.47 -15.16
CA TRP A 242 8.30 -3.26 -15.37
C TRP A 242 8.76 -1.84 -15.02
N ALA A 243 7.84 -0.96 -14.61
CA ALA A 243 8.11 0.46 -14.34
C ALA A 243 9.01 0.72 -13.11
N GLY A 244 9.40 -0.31 -12.37
CA GLY A 244 10.32 -0.19 -11.24
C GLY A 244 9.76 0.67 -10.12
N ALA A 245 8.47 0.54 -9.81
CA ALA A 245 7.78 1.45 -8.90
C ALA A 245 8.25 1.34 -7.44
N TYR A 246 8.23 2.48 -6.76
CA TYR A 246 8.37 2.61 -5.31
C TYR A 246 7.01 2.79 -4.63
N LEU A 247 6.99 2.62 -3.30
CA LEU A 247 5.88 3.01 -2.44
C LEU A 247 6.38 4.06 -1.44
N ALA A 248 5.64 5.15 -1.29
CA ALA A 248 5.84 6.21 -0.31
C ALA A 248 4.58 6.40 0.54
N VAL A 249 4.77 6.74 1.82
CA VAL A 249 3.70 6.95 2.79
C VAL A 249 4.00 8.24 3.56
N GLY A 250 2.98 9.09 3.73
CA GLY A 250 3.06 10.33 4.48
C GLY A 250 3.75 11.50 3.77
N SER A 251 4.29 11.30 2.57
CA SER A 251 4.80 12.33 1.65
C SER A 251 4.87 11.76 0.24
N SER A 252 5.12 12.59 -0.77
CA SER A 252 5.52 12.08 -2.09
C SER A 252 6.86 11.34 -2.00
N GLY A 253 7.19 10.57 -3.04
CA GLY A 253 8.48 9.89 -3.17
C GLY A 253 9.69 10.83 -3.18
N THR A 254 9.50 12.11 -3.51
CA THR A 254 10.51 13.18 -3.47
C THR A 254 10.53 13.95 -2.15
N GLY A 255 9.62 13.64 -1.23
CA GLY A 255 9.49 14.32 0.07
C GLY A 255 8.67 15.60 0.06
N GLU A 256 7.98 15.88 -1.04
CA GLU A 256 7.02 16.98 -1.14
C GLU A 256 5.66 16.57 -0.55
N LEU A 257 4.80 17.57 -0.30
CA LEU A 257 3.41 17.37 0.13
C LEU A 257 3.30 16.43 1.35
N PRO A 258 3.97 16.76 2.48
CA PRO A 258 3.85 15.96 3.70
C PRO A 258 2.38 15.90 4.14
N PHE A 259 1.93 14.74 4.62
CA PHE A 259 0.56 14.60 5.11
C PHE A 259 0.27 15.63 6.21
N PRO A 260 -0.86 16.38 6.15
CA PRO A 260 -1.19 17.44 7.11
C PRO A 260 -1.73 16.88 8.44
N GLY A 261 -1.19 15.76 8.89
CA GLY A 261 -1.63 15.01 10.05
C GLY A 261 -0.65 13.92 10.43
N ARG A 262 -1.07 13.06 11.36
CA ARG A 262 -0.42 11.80 11.71
C ARG A 262 -1.19 10.62 11.13
N LEU A 263 -0.49 9.53 10.86
CA LEU A 263 -1.03 8.28 10.34
C LEU A 263 -0.75 7.13 11.32
N ASP A 264 -1.74 6.29 11.59
CA ASP A 264 -1.63 5.10 12.43
C ASP A 264 -2.36 3.92 11.78
N GLY A 265 -1.74 2.74 11.80
CA GLY A 265 -2.32 1.50 11.29
C GLY A 265 -2.64 1.51 9.80
N LEU A 266 -1.78 2.08 8.95
CA LEU A 266 -2.02 2.10 7.51
C LEU A 266 -2.12 0.67 6.96
N ARG A 267 -3.25 0.32 6.36
CA ARG A 267 -3.52 -1.00 5.82
C ARG A 267 -3.92 -0.95 4.35
N VAL A 268 -3.39 -1.90 3.57
CA VAL A 268 -3.78 -2.19 2.19
C VAL A 268 -4.28 -3.63 2.12
N SER A 269 -5.46 -3.81 1.54
CA SER A 269 -6.10 -5.12 1.30
C SER A 269 -6.37 -5.28 -0.20
N ASP A 270 -6.36 -6.52 -0.69
CA ASP A 270 -6.54 -6.88 -2.11
C ASP A 270 -7.99 -7.12 -2.53
N HIS A 271 -8.94 -6.58 -1.76
CA HIS A 271 -10.37 -6.68 -2.00
C HIS A 271 -11.10 -5.49 -1.39
N ALA A 272 -12.37 -5.33 -1.75
CA ALA A 272 -13.26 -4.33 -1.18
C ALA A 272 -13.75 -4.81 0.19
N VAL A 273 -13.21 -4.23 1.27
CA VAL A 273 -13.55 -4.61 2.66
C VAL A 273 -14.94 -4.08 3.04
N TYR A 274 -15.30 -2.88 2.58
CA TYR A 274 -16.53 -2.20 2.99
C TYR A 274 -17.44 -1.91 1.79
N ALA A 275 -18.69 -2.36 1.88
CA ALA A 275 -19.74 -2.09 0.88
C ALA A 275 -20.86 -1.17 1.40
N ALA A 276 -20.89 -0.92 2.71
CA ALA A 276 -21.86 -0.07 3.40
C ALA A 276 -21.26 0.48 4.69
N ASP A 277 -22.01 1.34 5.39
CA ASP A 277 -21.61 1.88 6.69
C ASP A 277 -21.18 0.76 7.66
N PHE A 278 -20.14 1.04 8.45
CA PHE A 278 -19.56 0.13 9.42
C PHE A 278 -19.14 0.88 10.69
N THR A 279 -18.85 0.15 11.75
CA THR A 279 -18.18 0.70 12.93
C THR A 279 -16.68 0.47 12.78
N PRO A 280 -15.85 1.52 12.72
CA PRO A 280 -14.41 1.33 12.63
C PRO A 280 -13.90 0.47 13.78
N PRO A 281 -13.06 -0.54 13.50
CA PRO A 281 -12.55 -1.40 14.56
C PRO A 281 -11.66 -0.58 15.50
N ALA A 282 -11.71 -0.87 16.81
CA ALA A 282 -10.97 -0.11 17.80
C ALA A 282 -9.51 0.08 17.37
N ALA A 283 -8.83 -1.03 17.03
CA ALA A 283 -7.58 -1.09 16.29
C ALA A 283 -7.75 -1.95 15.03
N LEU A 284 -6.96 -1.68 13.99
CA LEU A 284 -6.94 -2.52 12.78
C LEU A 284 -6.24 -3.84 13.11
N ALA A 285 -7.03 -4.85 13.49
CA ALA A 285 -6.51 -6.16 13.85
C ALA A 285 -5.92 -6.86 12.62
N TRP A 286 -4.77 -7.49 12.83
CA TRP A 286 -4.21 -8.48 11.93
C TRP A 286 -4.33 -9.84 12.60
N THR A 287 -4.95 -10.81 11.94
CA THR A 287 -4.76 -12.24 12.26
C THR A 287 -3.73 -12.78 11.31
N ALA A 288 -2.57 -13.22 11.81
CA ALA A 288 -1.61 -13.88 10.94
C ALA A 288 -2.25 -15.14 10.42
N ALA A 289 -2.35 -15.25 9.09
CA ALA A 289 -2.45 -16.57 8.49
C ALA A 289 -1.29 -17.39 9.09
N PRO A 290 -1.52 -18.62 9.58
CA PRO A 290 -0.45 -19.43 10.12
C PRO A 290 0.65 -19.47 9.06
N ARG A 291 1.87 -19.04 9.43
CA ARG A 291 3.03 -19.17 8.55
C ARG A 291 3.01 -20.62 8.08
N ARG A 292 3.00 -20.84 6.77
CA ARG A 292 3.44 -22.14 6.25
C ARG A 292 4.91 -22.18 6.61
N ASP A 293 5.21 -22.67 7.81
CA ASP A 293 6.56 -23.03 8.17
C ASP A 293 7.01 -23.95 7.06
N ARG A 294 7.91 -23.43 6.21
CA ARG A 294 8.66 -24.27 5.31
C ARG A 294 9.45 -25.16 6.25
N VAL A 295 8.91 -26.35 6.52
CA VAL A 295 9.65 -27.44 7.13
C VAL A 295 10.84 -27.64 6.20
N LEU A 296 11.97 -27.04 6.54
CA LEU A 296 13.24 -27.45 5.99
C LEU A 296 13.35 -28.92 6.40
N PRO A 297 13.41 -29.87 5.46
CA PRO A 297 13.59 -31.25 5.83
C PRO A 297 14.87 -31.31 6.65
N SER A 298 14.75 -31.67 7.92
CA SER A 298 15.83 -31.92 8.85
C SER A 298 16.51 -33.23 8.46
N GLY A 299 17.11 -33.25 7.28
CA GLY A 299 17.96 -34.31 6.78
C GLY A 299 19.32 -33.72 6.49
N ARG A 300 20.26 -33.81 7.45
CA ARG A 300 21.68 -33.71 7.13
C ARG A 300 22.01 -34.88 6.20
N VAL A 301 22.00 -34.64 4.88
CA VAL A 301 22.71 -35.52 3.95
C VAL A 301 24.18 -35.11 4.07
N ALA A 302 24.95 -35.91 4.79
CA ALA A 302 26.40 -35.81 4.78
C ALA A 302 26.87 -36.07 3.35
N VAL A 303 27.30 -35.03 2.65
CA VAL A 303 28.06 -35.17 1.40
C VAL A 303 29.46 -35.65 1.80
N PRO A 304 29.91 -36.86 1.40
CA PRO A 304 31.25 -37.32 1.71
C PRO A 304 32.26 -36.48 0.93
N LEU A 305 33.22 -35.88 1.63
CA LEU A 305 34.40 -35.26 1.01
C LEU A 305 35.21 -36.36 0.28
N PRO A 306 35.67 -36.13 -0.96
CA PRO A 306 36.54 -37.08 -1.64
C PRO A 306 37.87 -37.20 -0.88
N LYS A 307 38.30 -38.43 -0.57
CA LYS A 307 39.61 -38.71 0.04
C LYS A 307 40.71 -38.32 -0.94
N SER A 308 41.56 -37.38 -0.54
CA SER A 308 42.79 -37.05 -1.25
C SER A 308 43.88 -38.06 -0.90
N ASP A 309 44.13 -39.02 -1.80
CA ASP A 309 45.35 -39.85 -1.77
C ASP A 309 46.37 -39.27 -2.77
N ALA A 310 47.30 -38.45 -2.26
CA ALA A 310 48.58 -38.03 -2.89
C ALA A 310 49.12 -36.81 -2.14
N VAL A 311 50.36 -36.66 -1.67
CA VAL A 311 51.59 -37.45 -1.63
C VAL A 311 52.40 -36.84 -0.48
N ALA A 312 52.88 -37.64 0.47
CA ALA A 312 53.98 -37.28 1.36
C ALA A 312 55.14 -38.24 1.11
N ARG A 313 56.07 -37.86 0.22
CA ARG A 313 57.44 -38.36 0.18
C ARG A 313 58.38 -37.25 -0.23
N LEU A 314 58.93 -36.56 0.76
CA LEU A 314 60.27 -35.96 0.67
C LEU A 314 60.95 -36.16 2.03
N ASN A 315 61.74 -37.22 2.12
CA ASN A 315 62.86 -37.38 3.05
C ASN A 315 63.65 -38.64 2.65
N ARG A 316 64.44 -38.49 1.59
CA ARG A 316 65.81 -38.97 1.37
C ARG A 316 66.18 -38.77 -0.09
#